data_AF-A0A9Q1E4Z8-F1
#
_entry.id   AF-A0A9Q1E4Z8-F1
#
_cell.length_a   1.000
_cell.length_b   1.000
_cell.length_c   1.000
_cell.angle_alpha   90.00
_cell.angle_beta   90.00
_cell.angle_gamma   90.00
#
_symmetry.space_group_name_H-M   'P 1'
#
loop_
_entity.id
_entity.type
_entity.pdbx_description
1 polymer ?
#
loop_
_entity_poly.entity_id
_entity_poly.type
_entity_poly.pdbx_seq_one_letter_code
_entity_poly.pdbx_strand_id
1 'polypeptide(L)'
;MDTEQRLQKVEELKRGLKSRQALFTKAKSQSEAAVKASFIVAEDVAKSAWPFTEGEFIKNCMLKVCDAVCPDKRQLFLNVSLSRNTVAERVDQLSTNLKQQLVGKGKDFIAYSLAVDESTDTSDIAQLSIFIRGVDSSLCITEEFLGLRSMHGTTTGQDLYEEVSRCVNEMGLPWEKLVGLTTDGAPAMCGHRSGLVARIRERMREENVTGELTAYHCIIHQESLCGKALKMEHVMSTITRAVNFIRPKGLNHRQFKALLGELDTEYGDLPYHTEVRWLSQGKVLKRCFELREEICLFMESKGKDTTELRDETFLCEMAFLCDITSHLNVLNLQLSSLTCTVQ
;
A
#
# COMPACT_ATOMS: atom_id res chain seq x y z
N MET A 1 -15.28 62.11 43.93
CA MET A 1 -16.00 61.01 43.26
C MET A 1 -16.88 60.35 44.29
N ASP A 2 -18.18 60.43 44.06
CA ASP A 2 -19.22 59.77 44.86
C ASP A 2 -19.06 58.24 44.81
N THR A 3 -19.52 57.54 45.84
CA THR A 3 -19.39 56.08 46.00
C THR A 3 -20.10 55.34 44.87
N GLU A 4 -21.22 55.89 44.39
CA GLU A 4 -21.99 55.35 43.26
C GLU A 4 -21.21 55.47 41.93
N GLN A 5 -20.51 56.59 41.72
CA GLN A 5 -19.62 56.78 40.56
C GLN A 5 -18.42 55.82 40.57
N ARG A 6 -17.91 55.47 41.76
CA ARG A 6 -16.83 54.47 41.92
C ARG A 6 -17.32 53.07 41.53
N LEU A 7 -18.51 52.68 41.97
CA LEU A 7 -19.13 51.39 41.63
C LEU A 7 -19.41 51.26 40.14
N GLN A 8 -19.95 52.30 39.50
CA GLN A 8 -20.15 52.30 38.04
C GLN A 8 -18.84 52.16 37.27
N LYS A 9 -17.77 52.86 37.69
CA LYS A 9 -16.47 52.75 37.05
C LYS A 9 -15.86 51.35 37.20
N VAL A 10 -16.03 50.71 38.35
CA VAL A 10 -15.58 49.32 38.59
C VAL A 10 -16.33 48.34 37.69
N GLU A 11 -17.65 48.45 37.55
CA GLU A 11 -18.43 47.57 36.65
C GLU A 11 -18.08 47.80 35.17
N GLU A 12 -17.84 49.05 34.77
CA GLU A 12 -17.35 49.37 33.42
C GLU A 12 -15.99 48.71 33.15
N LEU A 13 -15.04 48.81 34.09
CA LEU A 13 -13.73 48.17 34.00
C LEU A 13 -13.82 46.64 33.98
N LYS A 14 -14.69 46.04 34.80
CA LYS A 14 -14.94 44.58 34.78
C LYS A 14 -15.52 44.12 33.45
N ARG A 15 -16.48 44.86 32.88
CA ARG A 15 -17.05 44.56 31.56
C ARG A 15 -16.00 44.72 30.46
N GLY A 16 -15.15 45.75 30.54
CA GLY A 16 -14.01 45.94 29.64
C GLY A 16 -13.01 44.79 29.73
N LEU A 17 -12.68 44.31 30.94
CA LEU A 17 -11.79 43.18 31.15
C LEU A 17 -12.37 41.88 30.57
N LYS A 18 -13.65 41.58 30.85
CA LYS A 18 -14.34 40.40 30.30
C LYS A 18 -14.38 40.43 28.77
N SER A 19 -14.65 41.59 28.17
CA SER A 19 -14.63 41.76 26.71
C SER A 19 -13.24 41.50 26.13
N ARG A 20 -12.19 42.04 26.74
CA ARG A 20 -10.79 41.79 26.32
C ARG A 20 -10.42 40.31 26.44
N GLN A 21 -10.78 39.65 27.55
CA GLN A 21 -10.56 38.22 27.74
C GLN A 21 -11.30 37.39 26.68
N ALA A 22 -12.56 37.71 26.39
CA ALA A 22 -13.35 37.02 25.38
C ALA A 22 -12.74 37.12 23.97
N LEU A 23 -12.13 38.26 23.62
CA LEU A 23 -11.38 38.40 22.36
C LEU A 23 -10.21 37.43 22.27
N PHE A 24 -9.41 37.30 23.33
CA PHE A 24 -8.29 36.36 23.37
C PHE A 24 -8.77 34.90 23.30
N THR A 25 -9.83 34.55 24.03
CA THR A 25 -10.41 33.19 23.98
C THR A 25 -10.91 32.87 22.58
N LYS A 26 -11.62 33.81 21.92
CA LYS A 26 -12.11 33.63 20.56
C LYS A 26 -10.97 33.46 19.57
N ALA A 27 -9.94 34.31 19.61
CA ALA A 27 -8.78 34.22 18.74
C ALA A 27 -8.03 32.87 18.91
N LYS A 28 -7.86 32.42 20.16
CA LYS A 28 -7.28 31.10 20.45
C LYS A 28 -8.10 29.96 19.83
N SER A 29 -9.42 29.96 20.05
CA SER A 29 -10.31 28.91 19.51
C SER A 29 -10.30 28.85 17.98
N GLN A 30 -10.22 30.00 17.30
CA GLN A 30 -10.14 30.07 15.84
C GLN A 30 -8.80 29.54 15.32
N SER A 31 -7.70 29.84 16.02
CA SER A 31 -6.38 29.30 15.70
C SER A 31 -6.35 27.78 15.84
N GLU A 32 -6.87 27.25 16.95
CA GLU A 32 -6.98 25.80 17.18
C GLU A 32 -7.83 25.11 16.12
N ALA A 33 -8.96 25.71 15.74
CA ALA A 33 -9.81 25.20 14.67
C ALA A 33 -9.10 25.17 13.31
N ALA A 34 -8.31 26.20 12.98
CA ALA A 34 -7.55 26.25 11.73
C ALA A 34 -6.44 25.19 11.68
N VAL A 35 -5.74 24.98 12.80
CA VAL A 35 -4.73 23.92 12.92
C VAL A 35 -5.38 22.55 12.79
N LYS A 36 -6.49 22.30 13.48
CA LYS A 36 -7.25 21.05 13.37
C LYS A 36 -7.70 20.79 11.93
N ALA A 37 -8.23 21.80 11.24
CA ALA A 37 -8.61 21.68 9.83
C ALA A 37 -7.40 21.33 8.94
N SER A 38 -6.22 21.90 9.22
CA SER A 38 -5.00 21.56 8.46
C SER A 38 -4.59 20.09 8.60
N PHE A 39 -4.76 19.50 9.80
CA PHE A 39 -4.50 18.07 10.01
C PHE A 39 -5.50 17.19 9.25
N ILE A 40 -6.79 17.52 9.30
CA ILE A 40 -7.84 16.76 8.60
C ILE A 40 -7.56 16.70 7.10
N VAL A 41 -7.27 17.85 6.48
CA VAL A 41 -6.96 17.89 5.04
C VAL A 41 -5.66 17.17 4.73
N ALA A 42 -4.62 17.30 5.57
CA ALA A 42 -3.36 16.61 5.37
C ALA A 42 -3.50 15.08 5.47
N GLU A 43 -4.35 14.59 6.38
CA GLU A 43 -4.70 13.17 6.50
C GLU A 43 -5.39 12.67 5.23
N ASP A 44 -6.37 13.41 4.69
CA ASP A 44 -7.07 13.04 3.47
C ASP A 44 -6.15 13.02 2.24
N VAL A 45 -5.24 14.00 2.13
CA VAL A 45 -4.21 14.03 1.08
C VAL A 45 -3.32 12.79 1.17
N ALA A 46 -2.86 12.43 2.38
CA ALA A 46 -2.02 11.25 2.59
C ALA A 46 -2.75 9.94 2.27
N LYS A 47 -3.99 9.76 2.75
CA LYS A 47 -4.81 8.56 2.47
C LYS A 47 -5.13 8.39 1.00
N SER A 48 -5.25 9.50 0.26
CA SER A 48 -5.48 9.49 -1.19
C SER A 48 -4.19 9.26 -2.01
N ALA A 49 -3.04 9.10 -1.34
CA ALA A 49 -1.72 9.03 -1.96
C ALA A 49 -1.44 10.21 -2.91
N TRP A 50 -1.95 11.39 -2.56
CA TRP A 50 -1.77 12.60 -3.36
C TRP A 50 -0.47 13.33 -3.00
N PRO A 51 0.16 14.03 -3.97
CA PRO A 51 1.31 14.89 -3.68
C PRO A 51 0.97 15.95 -2.63
N PHE A 52 1.92 16.27 -1.74
CA PHE A 52 1.71 17.31 -0.72
C PHE A 52 1.40 18.71 -1.31
N THR A 53 1.75 18.94 -2.58
CA THR A 53 1.40 20.16 -3.31
C THR A 53 -0.10 20.35 -3.51
N GLU A 54 -0.90 19.28 -3.44
CA GLU A 54 -2.36 19.35 -3.59
C GLU A 54 -3.03 20.18 -2.49
N GLY A 55 -2.39 20.35 -1.33
CA GLY A 55 -2.90 21.20 -0.25
C GLY A 55 -3.22 22.63 -0.71
N GLU A 56 -2.40 23.21 -1.59
CA GLU A 56 -2.61 24.57 -2.10
C GLU A 56 -3.80 24.63 -3.06
N PHE A 57 -3.94 23.61 -3.91
CA PHE A 57 -5.09 23.49 -4.80
C PHE A 57 -6.40 23.37 -4.01
N ILE A 58 -6.43 22.49 -3.00
CA ILE A 58 -7.59 22.32 -2.10
C ILE A 58 -7.92 23.63 -1.39
N LYS A 59 -6.92 24.35 -0.88
CA LYS A 59 -7.13 25.68 -0.27
C LYS A 59 -7.76 26.68 -1.23
N ASN A 60 -7.28 26.73 -2.47
CA ASN A 60 -7.82 27.63 -3.49
C ASN A 60 -9.27 27.31 -3.82
N CYS A 61 -9.63 26.03 -3.91
CA CYS A 61 -11.01 25.58 -4.08
C CYS A 61 -11.90 26.03 -2.92
N MET A 62 -11.47 25.81 -1.68
CA MET A 62 -12.22 26.23 -0.48
C MET A 62 -12.45 27.74 -0.44
N LEU A 63 -11.45 28.54 -0.80
CA LEU A 63 -11.56 30.00 -0.84
C LEU A 63 -12.58 30.49 -1.88
N LYS A 64 -12.57 29.91 -3.09
CA LYS A 64 -13.54 30.24 -4.14
C LYS A 64 -14.98 29.89 -3.73
N VAL A 65 -15.18 28.74 -3.08
CA VAL A 65 -16.49 28.35 -2.54
C VAL A 65 -16.92 29.30 -1.41
N CYS A 66 -16.01 29.65 -0.51
CA CYS A 66 -16.28 30.59 0.58
C CYS A 66 -16.70 31.97 0.05
N ASP A 67 -16.05 32.46 -1.01
CA ASP A 67 -16.38 33.75 -1.63
C ASP A 67 -17.82 33.79 -2.17
N ALA A 68 -18.31 32.67 -2.70
CA ALA A 68 -19.65 32.57 -3.25
C ALA A 68 -20.73 32.32 -2.17
N VAL A 69 -20.43 31.52 -1.14
CA VAL A 69 -21.43 31.01 -0.19
C VAL A 69 -21.43 31.77 1.14
N CYS A 70 -20.26 32.15 1.67
CA CYS A 70 -20.14 32.84 2.96
C CYS A 70 -18.91 33.78 3.00
N PRO A 71 -18.93 34.88 2.22
CA PRO A 71 -17.77 35.77 2.08
C PRO A 71 -17.34 36.43 3.39
N ASP A 72 -18.27 36.61 4.35
CA ASP A 72 -18.02 37.10 5.70
C ASP A 72 -17.08 36.20 6.52
N LYS A 73 -16.94 34.92 6.13
CA LYS A 73 -16.10 33.92 6.81
C LYS A 73 -14.75 33.68 6.12
N ARG A 74 -14.44 34.39 5.03
CA ARG A 74 -13.22 34.17 4.22
C ARG A 74 -11.93 34.10 5.04
N GLN A 75 -11.79 34.98 6.04
CA GLN A 75 -10.57 35.02 6.86
C GLN A 75 -10.33 33.70 7.63
N LEU A 76 -11.38 32.97 8.01
CA LEU A 76 -11.25 31.69 8.69
C LEU A 76 -10.59 30.64 7.80
N PHE A 77 -10.94 30.61 6.51
CA PHE A 77 -10.35 29.70 5.52
C PHE A 77 -8.93 30.13 5.11
N LEU A 78 -8.67 31.43 5.01
CA LEU A 78 -7.32 31.95 4.75
C LEU A 78 -6.31 31.51 5.82
N ASN A 79 -6.75 31.44 7.08
CA ASN A 79 -5.92 31.06 8.22
C ASN A 79 -5.56 29.55 8.25
N VAL A 80 -6.23 28.70 7.44
CA VAL A 80 -5.87 27.28 7.34
C VAL A 80 -4.61 27.14 6.47
N SER A 81 -3.50 26.74 7.08
CA SER A 81 -2.23 26.54 6.36
C SER A 81 -2.20 25.19 5.66
N LEU A 82 -2.07 25.20 4.33
CA LEU A 82 -2.04 24.01 3.47
C LEU A 82 -0.95 24.13 2.39
N SER A 83 0.15 24.84 2.69
CA SER A 83 1.31 24.79 1.79
C SER A 83 1.88 23.37 1.74
N ARG A 84 2.64 23.05 0.69
CA ARG A 84 3.35 21.76 0.57
C ARG A 84 4.08 21.38 1.86
N ASN A 85 4.82 22.32 2.45
CA ASN A 85 5.62 22.06 3.65
C ASN A 85 4.74 21.84 4.88
N THR A 86 3.64 22.59 5.02
CA THR A 86 2.69 22.37 6.12
C THR A 86 2.02 21.01 6.01
N VAL A 87 1.57 20.62 4.82
CA VAL A 87 0.97 19.28 4.63
C VAL A 87 1.97 18.19 4.99
N ALA A 88 3.21 18.28 4.50
CA ALA A 88 4.27 17.33 4.83
C ALA A 88 4.53 17.24 6.35
N GLU A 89 4.65 18.38 7.03
CA GLU A 89 4.86 18.43 8.49
C GLU A 89 3.67 17.84 9.27
N ARG A 90 2.43 18.09 8.83
CA ARG A 90 1.23 17.54 9.46
C ARG A 90 1.16 16.02 9.29
N VAL A 91 1.50 15.52 8.11
CA VAL A 91 1.59 14.06 7.85
C VAL A 91 2.68 13.42 8.72
N ASP A 92 3.84 14.06 8.86
CA ASP A 92 4.93 13.57 9.73
C ASP A 92 4.52 13.53 11.21
N GLN A 93 3.82 14.56 11.70
CA GLN A 93 3.27 14.61 13.05
C GLN A 93 2.21 13.52 13.28
N LEU A 94 1.33 13.28 12.31
CA LEU A 94 0.35 12.19 12.36
C LEU A 94 1.05 10.82 12.41
N SER A 95 2.04 10.61 11.53
CA SER A 95 2.85 9.38 11.50
C SER A 95 3.56 9.13 12.83
N THR A 96 4.18 10.17 13.39
CA THR A 96 4.84 10.10 14.72
C THR A 96 3.86 9.72 15.81
N ASN A 97 2.65 10.30 15.79
CA ASN A 97 1.62 9.98 16.78
C ASN A 97 1.13 8.53 16.64
N LEU A 98 0.90 8.05 15.41
CA LEU A 98 0.53 6.65 15.14
C LEU A 98 1.62 5.68 15.62
N LYS A 99 2.91 5.98 15.34
CA LYS A 99 4.04 5.19 15.84
C LYS A 99 4.04 5.13 17.37
N GLN A 100 3.83 6.26 18.06
CA GLN A 100 3.76 6.28 19.53
C GLN A 100 2.59 5.46 20.08
N GLN A 101 1.42 5.50 19.43
CA GLN A 101 0.28 4.67 19.80
C GLN A 101 0.62 3.18 19.64
N LEU A 102 1.26 2.80 18.52
CA LEU A 102 1.69 1.42 18.28
C LEU A 102 2.74 0.95 19.29
N VAL A 103 3.72 1.79 19.64
CA VAL A 103 4.69 1.51 20.72
C VAL A 103 3.98 1.31 22.05
N GLY A 104 2.95 2.12 22.34
CA GLY A 104 2.11 1.96 23.52
C GLY A 104 1.46 0.58 23.57
N LYS A 105 0.74 0.20 22.51
CA LYS A 105 0.08 -1.10 22.38
C LYS A 105 1.07 -2.28 22.42
N GLY A 106 2.24 -2.11 21.82
CA GLY A 106 3.27 -3.16 21.74
C GLY A 106 3.73 -3.68 23.10
N LYS A 107 3.66 -2.86 24.14
CA LYS A 107 4.00 -3.25 25.52
C LYS A 107 3.02 -4.28 26.09
N ASP A 108 1.75 -4.17 25.68
CA ASP A 108 0.64 -4.98 26.19
C ASP A 108 0.46 -6.29 25.41
N PHE A 109 1.19 -6.47 24.30
CA PHE A 109 1.17 -7.73 23.57
C PHE A 109 1.63 -8.87 24.48
N ILE A 110 0.93 -10.01 24.41
CA ILE A 110 1.36 -11.26 25.04
C ILE A 110 2.15 -12.12 24.05
N ALA A 111 1.94 -11.91 22.75
CA ALA A 111 2.71 -12.49 21.66
C ALA A 111 2.62 -11.58 20.43
N TYR A 112 3.64 -11.60 19.58
CA TYR A 112 3.61 -10.95 18.27
C TYR A 112 4.39 -11.73 17.22
N SER A 113 4.05 -11.50 15.96
CA SER A 113 4.78 -11.97 14.80
C SER A 113 5.14 -10.80 13.88
N LEU A 114 6.19 -10.98 13.09
CA LEU A 114 6.60 -10.04 12.07
C LEU A 114 6.39 -10.64 10.69
N ALA A 115 5.95 -9.84 9.73
CA ALA A 115 6.02 -10.18 8.31
C ALA A 115 7.00 -9.21 7.65
N VAL A 116 7.95 -9.74 6.90
CA VAL A 116 8.99 -8.96 6.23
C VAL A 116 9.03 -9.28 4.74
N ASP A 117 9.12 -8.23 3.95
CA ASP A 117 9.21 -8.32 2.49
C ASP A 117 10.22 -7.30 1.97
N GLU A 118 11.10 -7.73 1.07
CA GLU A 118 12.11 -6.89 0.44
C GLU A 118 11.71 -6.62 -1.00
N SER A 119 11.75 -5.35 -1.38
CA SER A 119 11.47 -4.92 -2.74
C SER A 119 12.42 -3.82 -3.16
N THR A 120 12.83 -3.81 -4.43
CA THR A 120 13.68 -2.76 -4.98
C THR A 120 12.83 -1.62 -5.54
N ASP A 121 13.12 -0.39 -5.12
CA ASP A 121 12.45 0.80 -5.64
C ASP A 121 12.97 1.23 -7.03
N THR A 122 12.36 2.26 -7.61
CA THR A 122 12.73 2.76 -8.96
C THR A 122 14.12 3.39 -9.04
N SER A 123 14.80 3.57 -7.91
CA SER A 123 16.17 4.10 -7.81
C SER A 123 17.18 2.99 -7.48
N ASP A 124 16.79 1.73 -7.66
CA ASP A 124 17.60 0.54 -7.38
C ASP A 124 18.00 0.42 -5.90
N ILE A 125 17.25 1.04 -4.99
CA ILE A 125 17.45 0.90 -3.55
C ILE A 125 16.47 -0.17 -3.04
N ALA A 126 17.02 -1.20 -2.42
CA ALA A 126 16.21 -2.21 -1.74
C ALA A 126 15.53 -1.60 -0.51
N GLN A 127 14.24 -1.87 -0.35
CA GLN A 127 13.40 -1.41 0.75
C GLN A 127 12.86 -2.63 1.48
N LEU A 128 13.20 -2.75 2.76
CA LEU A 128 12.66 -3.76 3.65
C LEU A 128 11.40 -3.22 4.32
N SER A 129 10.26 -3.79 3.97
CA SER A 129 8.99 -3.53 4.64
C SER A 129 8.81 -4.49 5.82
N ILE A 130 8.37 -3.96 6.96
CA ILE A 130 8.16 -4.72 8.19
C ILE A 130 6.74 -4.44 8.68
N PHE A 131 5.96 -5.49 8.85
CA PHE A 131 4.64 -5.47 9.46
C PHE A 131 4.66 -6.21 10.79
N ILE A 132 3.84 -5.76 11.73
CA ILE A 132 3.64 -6.42 13.02
C ILE A 132 2.21 -6.92 13.13
N ARG A 133 2.06 -8.14 13.65
CA ARG A 133 0.79 -8.68 14.13
C ARG A 133 0.96 -9.04 15.60
N GLY A 134 0.35 -8.26 16.48
CA GLY A 134 0.37 -8.48 17.92
C GLY A 134 -0.98 -8.91 18.46
N VAL A 135 -0.98 -9.69 19.54
CA VAL A 135 -2.17 -10.02 20.31
C VAL A 135 -1.97 -9.59 21.75
N ASP A 136 -2.94 -8.88 22.33
CA ASP A 136 -2.91 -8.46 23.73
C ASP A 136 -3.59 -9.47 24.67
N SER A 137 -3.56 -9.18 25.97
CA SER A 137 -4.18 -10.03 27.00
C SER A 137 -5.71 -10.18 26.88
N SER A 138 -6.38 -9.28 26.15
CA SER A 138 -7.80 -9.37 25.84
C SER A 138 -8.10 -10.19 24.58
N LEU A 139 -7.07 -10.77 23.96
CA LEU A 139 -7.11 -11.46 22.66
C LEU A 139 -7.49 -10.53 21.51
N CYS A 140 -7.27 -9.22 21.66
CA CYS A 140 -7.44 -8.26 20.59
C CYS A 140 -6.20 -8.30 19.68
N ILE A 141 -6.44 -8.48 18.38
CA ILE A 141 -5.39 -8.53 17.36
C ILE A 141 -5.14 -7.11 16.84
N THR A 142 -3.88 -6.70 16.81
CA THR A 142 -3.42 -5.47 16.16
C THR A 142 -2.49 -5.84 15.03
N GLU A 143 -2.85 -5.45 13.81
CA GLU A 143 -2.02 -5.60 12.61
C GLU A 143 -1.70 -4.21 12.06
N GLU A 144 -0.42 -3.87 12.02
CA GLU A 144 0.02 -2.53 11.64
C GLU A 144 1.34 -2.56 10.88
N PHE A 145 1.56 -1.52 10.09
CA PHE A 145 2.83 -1.27 9.45
C PHE A 145 3.85 -0.80 10.49
N LEU A 146 4.98 -1.52 10.62
CA LEU A 146 6.01 -1.22 11.60
C LEU A 146 7.05 -0.24 11.04
N GLY A 147 7.45 -0.41 9.78
CA GLY A 147 8.39 0.49 9.15
C GLY A 147 8.86 0.06 7.76
N LEU A 148 9.39 1.02 7.01
CA LEU A 148 10.13 0.83 5.77
C LEU A 148 11.60 1.17 6.04
N ARG A 149 12.52 0.25 5.72
CA ARG A 149 13.96 0.43 5.91
C ARG A 149 14.67 0.38 4.58
N SER A 150 15.32 1.48 4.20
CA SER A 150 16.18 1.51 3.02
C SER A 150 17.47 0.75 3.30
N MET A 151 17.76 -0.23 2.46
CA MET A 151 18.94 -1.07 2.50
C MET A 151 19.99 -0.48 1.54
N HIS A 152 21.22 -0.33 2.00
CA HIS A 152 22.30 0.24 1.19
C HIS A 152 23.42 -0.78 0.96
N GLY A 153 23.82 -0.95 -0.30
CA GLY A 153 24.89 -1.86 -0.68
C GLY A 153 24.42 -3.29 -0.87
N THR A 154 24.18 -4.02 0.22
CA THR A 154 23.80 -5.45 0.20
C THR A 154 22.49 -5.71 0.94
N THR A 155 21.85 -6.84 0.61
CA THR A 155 20.62 -7.35 1.24
C THR A 155 20.83 -8.77 1.78
N THR A 156 21.97 -8.99 2.44
CA THR A 156 22.26 -10.29 3.04
C THR A 156 21.35 -10.54 4.25
N GLY A 157 21.26 -11.79 4.69
CA GLY A 157 20.52 -12.10 5.92
C GLY A 157 21.02 -11.34 7.15
N GLN A 158 22.30 -10.93 7.18
CA GLN A 158 22.84 -10.09 8.26
C GLN A 158 22.29 -8.67 8.19
N ASP A 159 22.34 -8.05 7.03
CA ASP A 159 21.83 -6.68 6.82
C ASP A 159 20.34 -6.60 7.18
N LEU A 160 19.57 -7.59 6.73
CA LEU A 160 18.15 -7.73 7.05
C LEU A 160 17.93 -7.88 8.57
N TYR A 161 18.74 -8.70 9.23
CA TYR A 161 18.64 -8.92 10.67
C TYR A 161 18.94 -7.63 11.45
N GLU A 162 19.95 -6.87 11.06
CA GLU A 162 20.31 -5.61 11.71
C GLU A 162 19.15 -4.60 11.64
N GLU A 163 18.52 -4.46 10.48
CA GLU A 163 17.38 -3.55 10.30
C GLU A 163 16.12 -4.02 11.02
N VAL A 164 15.80 -5.32 11.01
CA VAL A 164 14.69 -5.88 11.80
C VAL A 164 14.95 -5.69 13.29
N SER A 165 16.15 -6.02 13.77
CA SER A 165 16.54 -5.88 15.17
C SER A 165 16.46 -4.43 15.63
N ARG A 166 16.98 -3.50 14.83
CA ARG A 166 16.84 -2.06 15.06
C ARG A 166 15.37 -1.66 15.20
N CYS A 167 14.50 -2.16 14.32
CA CYS A 167 13.08 -1.84 14.38
C CYS A 167 12.38 -2.40 15.62
N VAL A 168 12.68 -3.65 16.01
CA VAL A 168 12.15 -4.28 17.23
C VAL A 168 12.59 -3.50 18.47
N ASN A 169 13.87 -3.10 18.53
CA ASN A 169 14.44 -2.34 19.63
C ASN A 169 13.89 -0.91 19.73
N GLU A 170 13.76 -0.20 18.60
CA GLU A 170 13.12 1.13 18.54
C GLU A 170 11.68 1.11 19.07
N MET A 171 10.98 -0.01 18.88
CA MET A 171 9.61 -0.22 19.33
C MET A 171 9.52 -0.70 20.79
N GLY A 172 10.65 -1.07 21.40
CA GLY A 172 10.69 -1.64 22.75
C GLY A 172 9.95 -2.96 22.87
N LEU A 173 9.91 -3.75 21.80
CA LEU A 173 9.22 -5.04 21.76
C LEU A 173 10.10 -6.14 22.38
N PRO A 174 9.60 -6.91 23.38
CA PRO A 174 10.39 -7.99 23.98
C PRO A 174 10.57 -9.18 23.04
N TRP A 175 11.80 -9.60 22.76
CA TRP A 175 12.09 -10.76 21.91
C TRP A 175 11.46 -12.07 22.41
N GLU A 176 11.25 -12.20 23.73
CA GLU A 176 10.57 -13.34 24.34
C GLU A 176 9.13 -13.54 23.85
N LYS A 177 8.49 -12.47 23.36
CA LYS A 177 7.11 -12.47 22.85
C LYS A 177 7.04 -12.67 21.34
N LEU A 178 8.18 -12.71 20.64
CA LEU A 178 8.23 -12.97 19.22
C LEU A 178 7.98 -14.46 18.97
N VAL A 179 6.84 -14.80 18.36
CA VAL A 179 6.44 -16.20 18.11
C VAL A 179 6.50 -16.58 16.63
N GLY A 180 6.50 -15.60 15.73
CA GLY A 180 6.39 -15.84 14.29
C GLY A 180 7.19 -14.87 13.44
N LEU A 181 7.78 -15.36 12.36
CA LEU A 181 8.36 -14.54 11.30
C LEU A 181 7.89 -15.07 9.94
N THR A 182 7.23 -14.23 9.15
CA THR A 182 6.93 -14.57 7.76
C THR A 182 7.85 -13.85 6.79
N THR A 183 8.32 -14.57 5.78
CA THR A 183 9.22 -14.04 4.74
C THR A 183 8.80 -14.55 3.37
N ASP A 184 9.29 -13.92 2.30
CA ASP A 184 9.14 -14.39 0.93
C ASP A 184 9.93 -15.69 0.62
N GLY A 185 10.69 -16.25 1.56
CA GLY A 185 11.46 -17.47 1.31
C GLY A 185 12.72 -17.27 0.46
N ALA A 186 13.13 -16.04 0.17
CA ALA A 186 14.40 -15.78 -0.50
C ALA A 186 15.58 -16.35 0.33
N PRO A 187 16.70 -16.76 -0.29
CA PRO A 187 17.85 -17.31 0.43
C PRO A 187 18.39 -16.40 1.55
N ALA A 188 18.34 -15.07 1.35
CA ALA A 188 18.75 -14.10 2.36
C ALA A 188 17.80 -14.07 3.57
N MET A 189 16.53 -14.41 3.39
CA MET A 189 15.52 -14.46 4.46
C MET A 189 15.52 -15.84 5.17
N CYS A 190 15.41 -16.92 4.41
CA CYS A 190 15.18 -18.29 4.91
C CYS A 190 16.44 -19.19 4.97
N GLY A 191 17.61 -18.69 4.57
CA GLY A 191 18.84 -19.47 4.56
C GLY A 191 19.16 -20.11 5.91
N HIS A 192 19.36 -21.43 5.92
CA HIS A 192 19.44 -22.24 7.15
C HIS A 192 20.54 -21.79 8.14
N ARG A 193 21.65 -21.25 7.62
CA ARG A 193 22.81 -20.83 8.45
C ARG A 193 22.97 -19.31 8.56
N SER A 194 22.65 -18.58 7.49
CA SER A 194 23.00 -17.17 7.35
C SER A 194 21.82 -16.26 6.99
N GLY A 195 20.62 -16.83 6.83
CA GLY A 195 19.42 -16.07 6.54
C GLY A 195 18.87 -15.35 7.77
N LEU A 196 18.00 -14.37 7.55
CA LEU A 196 17.31 -13.62 8.60
C LEU A 196 16.70 -14.53 9.68
N VAL A 197 15.95 -15.57 9.28
CA VAL A 197 15.30 -16.51 10.21
C VAL A 197 16.34 -17.18 11.12
N ALA A 198 17.47 -17.61 10.58
CA ALA A 198 18.53 -18.27 11.35
C ALA A 198 19.14 -17.31 12.38
N ARG A 199 19.33 -16.04 12.00
CA ARG A 199 19.90 -15.00 12.88
C ARG A 199 18.94 -14.58 13.99
N ILE A 200 17.64 -14.46 13.70
CA ILE A 200 16.65 -14.19 14.76
C ILE A 200 16.62 -15.36 15.76
N ARG A 201 16.68 -16.61 15.29
CA ARG A 201 16.77 -17.78 16.19
C ARG A 201 18.05 -17.80 17.02
N GLU A 202 19.16 -17.32 16.48
CA GLU A 202 20.40 -17.13 17.25
C GLU A 202 20.22 -16.06 18.34
N ARG A 203 19.69 -14.89 17.97
CA ARG A 203 19.40 -13.82 18.92
C ARG A 203 18.47 -14.25 20.06
N MET A 204 17.39 -14.97 19.75
CA MET A 204 16.46 -15.49 20.76
C MET A 204 17.15 -16.46 21.73
N ARG A 205 18.10 -17.29 21.23
CA ARG A 205 18.91 -18.17 22.09
C ARG A 205 19.87 -17.37 22.98
N GLU A 206 20.50 -16.31 22.47
CA GLU A 206 21.36 -15.42 23.25
C GLU A 206 20.60 -14.73 24.40
N GLU A 207 19.33 -14.40 24.19
CA GLU A 207 18.44 -13.82 25.22
C GLU A 207 17.80 -14.88 26.14
N ASN A 208 18.19 -16.15 26.03
CA ASN A 208 17.62 -17.29 26.77
C ASN A 208 16.09 -17.42 26.62
N VAL A 209 15.54 -17.02 25.47
CA VAL A 209 14.12 -17.21 25.15
C VAL A 209 13.86 -18.70 24.94
N THR A 210 12.89 -19.24 25.69
CA THR A 210 12.50 -20.66 25.63
C THR A 210 11.49 -20.97 24.53
N GLY A 211 10.80 -19.95 24.01
CA GLY A 211 9.86 -20.09 22.91
C GLY A 211 10.55 -20.37 21.57
N GLU A 212 9.93 -21.21 20.75
CA GLU A 212 10.40 -21.49 19.39
C GLU A 212 9.84 -20.47 18.39
N LEU A 213 10.72 -19.92 17.55
CA LEU A 213 10.32 -19.06 16.44
C LEU A 213 9.74 -19.91 15.29
N THR A 214 8.45 -19.73 15.03
CA THR A 214 7.80 -20.32 13.85
C THR A 214 8.07 -19.45 12.64
N ALA A 215 8.76 -20.00 11.65
CA ALA A 215 9.05 -19.29 10.40
C ALA A 215 8.04 -19.73 9.32
N TYR A 216 7.36 -18.76 8.73
CA TYR A 216 6.42 -18.97 7.63
C TYR A 216 7.05 -18.50 6.32
N HIS A 217 6.73 -19.24 5.25
CA HIS A 217 6.97 -18.79 3.89
C HIS A 217 5.65 -18.19 3.40
N CYS A 218 5.70 -16.94 2.93
CA CYS A 218 4.55 -16.21 2.44
C CYS A 218 3.73 -17.05 1.47
N ILE A 219 2.47 -17.30 1.84
CA ILE A 219 1.57 -18.17 1.08
C ILE A 219 1.30 -17.62 -0.33
N ILE A 220 1.27 -16.30 -0.48
CA ILE A 220 1.10 -15.62 -1.77
C ILE A 220 2.30 -15.89 -2.68
N HIS A 221 3.51 -15.87 -2.11
CA HIS A 221 4.69 -16.21 -2.91
C HIS A 221 4.72 -17.71 -3.24
N GLN A 222 4.36 -18.59 -2.31
CA GLN A 222 4.24 -20.03 -2.59
C GLN A 222 3.21 -20.32 -3.69
N GLU A 223 2.05 -19.68 -3.65
CA GLU A 223 1.01 -19.76 -4.69
C GLU A 223 1.57 -19.35 -6.06
N SER A 224 2.26 -18.21 -6.14
CA SER A 224 2.94 -17.75 -7.35
C SER A 224 4.01 -18.74 -7.84
N LEU A 225 4.75 -19.39 -6.93
CA LEU A 225 5.72 -20.43 -7.27
C LEU A 225 5.06 -21.71 -7.78
N CYS A 226 3.89 -22.09 -7.24
CA CYS A 226 3.11 -23.22 -7.74
C CYS A 226 2.66 -23.01 -9.19
N GLY A 227 2.31 -21.78 -9.58
CA GLY A 227 2.02 -21.43 -10.98
C GLY A 227 3.18 -21.80 -11.93
N LYS A 228 4.43 -21.56 -11.51
CA LYS A 228 5.62 -21.94 -12.29
C LYS A 228 5.81 -23.45 -12.41
N ALA A 229 5.28 -24.24 -11.47
CA ALA A 229 5.37 -25.69 -11.48
C ALA A 229 4.40 -26.35 -12.49
N LEU A 230 3.39 -25.63 -12.98
CA LEU A 230 2.41 -26.15 -13.94
C LEU A 230 3.03 -26.49 -15.32
N LYS A 231 4.30 -26.11 -15.58
CA LYS A 231 5.06 -26.47 -16.81
C LYS A 231 4.33 -26.19 -18.13
N MET A 232 3.48 -25.16 -18.19
CA MET A 232 2.75 -24.80 -19.42
C MET A 232 3.40 -23.61 -20.15
N GLU A 233 4.73 -23.67 -20.25
CA GLU A 233 5.54 -22.64 -20.92
C GLU A 233 5.16 -22.50 -22.40
N HIS A 234 4.78 -23.59 -23.06
CA HIS A 234 4.38 -23.56 -24.47
C HIS A 234 3.11 -22.74 -24.69
N VAL A 235 2.06 -22.92 -23.87
CA VAL A 235 0.84 -22.10 -23.95
C VAL A 235 1.18 -20.64 -23.74
N MET A 236 1.90 -20.33 -22.66
CA MET A 236 2.25 -18.94 -22.32
C MET A 236 3.14 -18.29 -23.38
N SER A 237 4.09 -19.02 -23.97
CA SER A 237 4.94 -18.57 -25.07
C SER A 237 4.12 -18.21 -26.30
N THR A 238 3.18 -19.08 -26.69
CA THR A 238 2.32 -18.87 -27.86
C THR A 238 1.38 -17.68 -27.68
N ILE A 239 0.80 -17.52 -26.49
CA ILE A 239 -0.02 -16.36 -26.14
C ILE A 239 0.80 -15.07 -26.10
N THR A 240 1.96 -15.09 -25.46
CA THR A 240 2.87 -13.93 -25.40
C THR A 240 3.30 -13.50 -26.80
N ARG A 241 3.60 -14.44 -27.69
CA ARG A 241 3.94 -14.19 -29.11
C ARG A 241 2.79 -13.53 -29.86
N ALA A 242 1.55 -14.00 -29.69
CA ALA A 242 0.37 -13.39 -30.31
C ALA A 242 0.15 -11.95 -29.79
N VAL A 243 0.20 -11.74 -28.47
CA VAL A 243 0.04 -10.42 -27.84
C VAL A 243 1.14 -9.46 -28.29
N ASN A 244 2.40 -9.89 -28.29
CA ASN A 244 3.55 -9.09 -28.70
C ASN A 244 3.60 -8.81 -30.21
N PHE A 245 2.85 -9.57 -31.02
CA PHE A 245 2.68 -9.24 -32.42
C PHE A 245 1.68 -8.09 -32.63
N ILE A 246 0.65 -8.01 -31.78
CA ILE A 246 -0.46 -7.06 -31.91
C ILE A 246 -0.15 -5.76 -31.16
N ARG A 247 0.16 -5.83 -29.87
CA ARG A 247 0.17 -4.69 -28.93
C ARG A 247 1.33 -3.70 -29.11
N PRO A 248 2.60 -4.12 -29.24
CA PRO A 248 3.74 -3.20 -29.33
C PRO A 248 3.77 -2.40 -30.64
N LYS A 249 3.16 -2.92 -31.70
CA LYS A 249 3.17 -2.28 -33.02
C LYS A 249 1.93 -1.42 -33.18
N GLY A 250 2.07 -0.10 -33.05
CA GLY A 250 0.94 0.84 -33.07
C GLY A 250 0.05 0.78 -34.32
N LEU A 251 0.57 0.36 -35.48
CA LEU A 251 -0.27 0.09 -36.65
C LEU A 251 -1.10 -1.18 -36.48
N ASN A 252 -0.49 -2.29 -36.03
CA ASN A 252 -1.19 -3.55 -35.80
C ASN A 252 -2.25 -3.39 -34.72
N HIS A 253 -1.93 -2.70 -33.63
CA HIS A 253 -2.87 -2.45 -32.55
C HIS A 253 -4.10 -1.67 -33.02
N ARG A 254 -3.91 -0.57 -33.77
CA ARG A 254 -5.03 0.21 -34.32
C ARG A 254 -5.88 -0.59 -35.29
N GLN A 255 -5.25 -1.38 -36.17
CA GLN A 255 -5.97 -2.23 -37.12
C GLN A 255 -6.73 -3.37 -36.43
N PHE A 256 -6.15 -3.95 -35.38
CA PHE A 256 -6.83 -4.97 -34.58
C PHE A 256 -8.03 -4.38 -33.83
N LYS A 257 -7.91 -3.18 -33.23
CA LYS A 257 -9.06 -2.51 -32.60
C LYS A 257 -10.17 -2.17 -33.59
N ALA A 258 -9.82 -1.76 -34.82
CA ALA A 258 -10.79 -1.53 -35.87
C ALA A 258 -11.53 -2.83 -36.24
N LEU A 259 -10.80 -3.94 -36.40
CA LEU A 259 -11.39 -5.26 -36.65
C LEU A 259 -12.35 -5.69 -35.54
N LEU A 260 -11.98 -5.50 -34.27
CA LEU A 260 -12.85 -5.81 -33.13
C LEU A 260 -14.14 -4.98 -33.14
N GLY A 261 -14.05 -3.70 -33.52
CA GLY A 261 -15.22 -2.83 -33.66
C GLY A 261 -16.12 -3.19 -34.85
N GLU A 262 -15.55 -3.69 -35.94
CA GLU A 262 -16.31 -4.18 -37.10
C GLU A 262 -17.07 -5.48 -36.81
N LEU A 263 -16.49 -6.35 -35.97
CA LEU A 263 -17.07 -7.62 -35.56
C LEU A 263 -18.02 -7.52 -34.35
N ASP A 264 -18.26 -6.30 -33.84
CA ASP A 264 -19.09 -6.02 -32.66
C ASP A 264 -18.77 -6.91 -31.46
N THR A 265 -17.47 -7.10 -31.19
CA THR A 265 -17.03 -7.97 -30.09
C THR A 265 -17.30 -7.32 -28.74
N GLU A 266 -17.58 -8.15 -27.72
CA GLU A 266 -17.77 -7.69 -26.34
C GLU A 266 -16.55 -6.90 -25.80
N TYR A 267 -15.36 -7.18 -26.34
CA TYR A 267 -14.10 -6.61 -25.90
C TYR A 267 -13.43 -5.76 -26.97
N GLY A 268 -13.39 -4.44 -26.77
CA GLY A 268 -12.77 -3.51 -27.73
C GLY A 268 -11.23 -3.44 -27.73
N ASP A 269 -10.52 -4.24 -26.93
CA ASP A 269 -9.05 -4.27 -26.92
C ASP A 269 -8.47 -5.53 -26.24
N LEU A 270 -7.21 -5.81 -26.54
CA LEU A 270 -6.36 -6.80 -25.87
C LEU A 270 -5.50 -6.11 -24.78
N PRO A 271 -5.42 -6.62 -23.54
CA PRO A 271 -4.53 -6.07 -22.52
C PRO A 271 -3.05 -6.20 -22.92
N TYR A 272 -2.20 -5.31 -22.43
CA TYR A 272 -0.75 -5.42 -22.61
C TYR A 272 -0.20 -6.49 -21.67
N HIS A 273 0.67 -7.37 -22.18
CA HIS A 273 1.40 -8.31 -21.34
C HIS A 273 2.62 -7.60 -20.72
N THR A 274 2.60 -7.42 -19.40
CA THR A 274 3.81 -7.13 -18.62
C THR A 274 4.18 -8.40 -17.85
N GLU A 275 5.46 -8.80 -17.91
CA GLU A 275 6.00 -10.01 -17.25
C GLU A 275 5.92 -9.97 -15.71
N VAL A 276 5.40 -8.88 -15.13
CA VAL A 276 5.72 -8.52 -13.76
C VAL A 276 4.83 -9.22 -12.72
N ARG A 277 3.68 -9.82 -13.06
CA ARG A 277 2.85 -10.59 -12.08
C ARG A 277 2.04 -11.71 -12.74
N TRP A 278 2.02 -12.90 -12.16
CA TRP A 278 1.13 -14.02 -12.57
C TRP A 278 -0.35 -13.58 -12.69
N LEU A 279 -0.80 -12.67 -11.83
CA LEU A 279 -2.15 -12.10 -11.87
C LEU A 279 -2.48 -11.33 -13.16
N SER A 280 -1.52 -10.65 -13.78
CA SER A 280 -1.72 -10.00 -15.08
C SER A 280 -1.70 -11.01 -16.23
N GLN A 281 -0.97 -12.12 -16.08
CA GLN A 281 -0.94 -13.21 -17.05
C GLN A 281 -2.29 -13.89 -17.19
N GLY A 282 -2.99 -14.20 -16.09
CA GLY A 282 -4.34 -14.81 -16.15
C GLY A 282 -5.36 -13.93 -16.90
N LYS A 283 -5.29 -12.60 -16.75
CA LYS A 283 -6.17 -11.67 -17.47
C LYS A 283 -5.89 -11.64 -18.97
N VAL A 284 -4.60 -11.63 -19.35
CA VAL A 284 -4.19 -11.68 -20.76
C VAL A 284 -4.60 -13.01 -21.38
N LEU A 285 -4.35 -14.12 -20.68
CA LEU A 285 -4.69 -15.46 -21.11
C LEU A 285 -6.20 -15.60 -21.37
N LYS A 286 -7.04 -15.19 -20.41
CA LYS A 286 -8.49 -15.20 -20.56
C LYS A 286 -8.94 -14.36 -21.75
N ARG A 287 -8.41 -13.14 -21.91
CA ARG A 287 -8.78 -12.29 -23.05
C ARG A 287 -8.34 -12.88 -24.39
N CYS A 288 -7.18 -13.51 -24.45
CA CYS A 288 -6.73 -14.21 -25.65
C CYS A 288 -7.60 -15.43 -25.97
N PHE A 289 -8.14 -16.10 -24.96
CA PHE A 289 -9.07 -17.21 -25.16
C PHE A 289 -10.39 -16.71 -25.75
N GLU A 290 -10.93 -15.63 -25.18
CA GLU A 290 -12.20 -15.01 -25.61
C GLU A 290 -12.09 -14.40 -27.01
N LEU A 291 -10.97 -13.76 -27.35
CA LEU A 291 -10.72 -13.12 -28.66
C LEU A 291 -9.93 -14.01 -29.63
N ARG A 292 -9.89 -15.32 -29.38
CA ARG A 292 -9.01 -16.24 -30.11
C ARG A 292 -9.25 -16.20 -31.62
N GLU A 293 -10.52 -16.17 -32.02
CA GLU A 293 -10.89 -16.22 -33.44
C GLU A 293 -10.46 -14.96 -34.17
N GLU A 294 -10.69 -13.80 -33.56
CA GLU A 294 -10.29 -12.49 -34.06
C GLU A 294 -8.77 -12.34 -34.09
N ILE A 295 -8.08 -12.86 -33.07
CA ILE A 295 -6.61 -12.95 -33.05
C ILE A 295 -6.12 -13.80 -34.22
N CYS A 296 -6.72 -14.97 -34.47
CA CYS A 296 -6.33 -15.83 -35.58
C CYS A 296 -6.58 -15.13 -36.93
N LEU A 297 -7.78 -14.59 -37.15
CA LEU A 297 -8.14 -13.85 -38.36
C LEU A 297 -7.17 -12.69 -38.63
N PHE A 298 -6.86 -11.90 -37.60
CA PHE A 298 -5.94 -10.79 -37.72
C PHE A 298 -4.52 -11.26 -38.04
N MET A 299 -4.02 -12.28 -37.35
CA MET A 299 -2.68 -12.82 -37.56
C MET A 299 -2.52 -13.43 -38.97
N GLU A 300 -3.52 -14.18 -39.44
CA GLU A 300 -3.57 -14.74 -40.80
C GLU A 300 -3.59 -13.65 -41.87
N SER A 301 -4.35 -12.57 -41.66
CA SER A 301 -4.34 -11.40 -42.56
C SER A 301 -2.97 -10.74 -42.71
N LYS A 302 -2.06 -11.00 -41.76
CA LYS A 302 -0.67 -10.51 -41.75
C LYS A 302 0.34 -11.61 -42.11
N GLY A 303 -0.11 -12.75 -42.62
CA GLY A 303 0.74 -13.87 -43.02
C GLY A 303 1.43 -14.56 -41.84
N LYS A 304 0.81 -14.56 -40.65
CA LYS A 304 1.29 -15.30 -39.48
C LYS A 304 0.56 -16.64 -39.37
N ASP A 305 1.32 -17.65 -38.99
CA ASP A 305 0.79 -18.98 -38.68
C ASP A 305 0.04 -18.95 -37.34
N THR A 306 -1.13 -19.56 -37.35
CA THR A 306 -2.10 -19.64 -36.25
C THR A 306 -2.52 -21.09 -36.00
N THR A 307 -1.90 -22.08 -36.67
CA THR A 307 -2.27 -23.49 -36.60
C THR A 307 -2.32 -23.99 -35.15
N GLU A 308 -1.32 -23.60 -34.34
CA GLU A 308 -1.24 -23.91 -32.92
C GLU A 308 -2.40 -23.31 -32.09
N LEU A 309 -2.87 -22.09 -32.41
CA LEU A 309 -4.03 -21.45 -31.75
C LEU A 309 -5.38 -22.08 -32.15
N ARG A 310 -5.36 -23.02 -33.09
CA ARG A 310 -6.54 -23.76 -33.57
C ARG A 310 -6.49 -25.25 -33.19
N ASP A 311 -5.37 -25.73 -32.64
CA ASP A 311 -5.20 -27.10 -32.23
C ASP A 311 -6.09 -27.44 -31.01
N GLU A 312 -6.84 -28.53 -31.08
CA GLU A 312 -7.79 -28.91 -30.02
C GLU A 312 -7.10 -29.21 -28.68
N THR A 313 -5.89 -29.79 -28.72
CA THR A 313 -5.13 -30.10 -27.51
C THR A 313 -4.67 -28.81 -26.84
N PHE A 314 -4.10 -27.90 -27.63
CA PHE A 314 -3.70 -26.57 -27.18
C PHE A 314 -4.88 -25.80 -26.58
N LEU A 315 -6.06 -25.87 -27.20
CA LEU A 315 -7.25 -25.19 -26.68
C LEU A 315 -7.71 -25.74 -25.33
N CYS A 316 -7.64 -27.06 -25.14
CA CYS A 316 -7.94 -27.68 -23.85
C CYS A 316 -6.96 -27.21 -22.77
N GLU A 317 -5.66 -27.17 -23.08
CA GLU A 317 -4.62 -26.71 -22.16
C GLU A 317 -4.76 -25.21 -21.84
N MET A 318 -5.09 -24.39 -22.84
CA MET A 318 -5.35 -22.97 -22.68
C MET A 318 -6.60 -22.71 -21.83
N ALA A 319 -7.69 -23.44 -22.05
CA ALA A 319 -8.91 -23.34 -21.26
C ALA A 319 -8.65 -23.75 -19.79
N PHE A 320 -7.96 -24.88 -19.59
CA PHE A 320 -7.56 -25.33 -18.25
C PHE A 320 -6.75 -24.27 -17.50
N LEU A 321 -5.78 -23.62 -18.17
CA LEU A 321 -5.02 -22.53 -17.57
C LEU A 321 -5.89 -21.30 -17.28
N CYS A 322 -6.84 -20.96 -18.14
CA CYS A 322 -7.78 -19.86 -17.87
C CYS A 322 -8.53 -20.10 -16.56
N ASP A 323 -9.04 -21.32 -16.36
CA ASP A 323 -9.79 -21.69 -15.17
C ASP A 323 -8.90 -21.67 -13.92
N ILE A 324 -7.75 -22.34 -13.97
CA ILE A 324 -6.82 -22.39 -12.83
C ILE A 324 -6.31 -20.99 -12.47
N THR A 325 -5.88 -20.18 -13.45
CA THR A 325 -5.40 -18.81 -13.17
C THR A 325 -6.52 -17.91 -12.62
N SER A 326 -7.77 -18.12 -13.04
CA SER A 326 -8.92 -17.43 -12.46
C SER A 326 -9.12 -17.78 -10.98
N HIS A 327 -9.08 -19.07 -10.64
CA HIS A 327 -9.18 -19.52 -9.24
C HIS A 327 -8.02 -19.02 -8.38
N LEU A 328 -6.79 -19.09 -8.90
CA LEU A 328 -5.59 -18.58 -8.24
C LEU A 328 -5.68 -17.07 -8.00
N ASN A 329 -6.18 -16.30 -8.98
CA ASN A 329 -6.40 -14.86 -8.80
C ASN A 329 -7.41 -14.55 -7.68
N VAL A 330 -8.51 -15.31 -7.60
CA VAL A 330 -9.50 -15.15 -6.52
C VAL A 330 -8.86 -15.46 -5.16
N LEU A 331 -8.13 -16.57 -5.08
CA LEU A 331 -7.41 -16.96 -3.86
C LEU A 331 -6.41 -15.88 -3.45
N ASN A 332 -5.59 -15.38 -4.37
CA ASN A 332 -4.60 -14.35 -4.09
C ASN A 332 -5.23 -13.05 -3.57
N LEU A 333 -6.36 -12.61 -4.15
CA LEU A 333 -7.12 -11.45 -3.65
C LEU A 333 -7.69 -11.68 -2.25
N GLN A 334 -8.16 -12.89 -1.96
CA GLN A 334 -8.64 -13.25 -0.62
C GLN A 334 -7.50 -13.26 0.40
N LEU A 335 -6.34 -13.85 0.06
CA LEU A 335 -5.15 -13.91 0.89
C LEU A 335 -4.54 -12.53 1.16
N SER A 336 -4.63 -11.63 0.18
CA SER A 336 -4.17 -10.24 0.27
C SER A 336 -5.14 -9.32 1.02
N SER A 337 -6.39 -9.74 1.22
CA SER A 337 -7.37 -8.96 1.97
C SER A 337 -7.10 -9.11 3.48
N LEU A 338 -7.04 -7.96 4.18
CA LEU A 338 -6.68 -7.76 5.59
C LEU A 338 -7.53 -8.51 6.65
N THR A 339 -8.28 -9.55 6.27
CA THR A 339 -9.34 -10.09 7.13
C THR A 339 -9.01 -11.39 7.86
N CYS A 340 -7.97 -12.17 7.52
CA CYS A 340 -7.70 -13.36 8.33
C CYS A 340 -6.36 -14.08 8.18
N THR A 341 -5.51 -13.76 7.20
CA THR A 341 -4.40 -14.65 6.87
C THR A 341 -3.08 -14.21 7.51
N VAL A 342 -2.35 -15.18 8.07
CA VAL A 342 -0.91 -15.04 8.31
C VAL A 342 -0.28 -14.81 6.94
N GLN A 343 0.04 -13.55 6.62
CA GLN A 343 0.85 -13.23 5.45
C GLN A 343 2.23 -13.82 5.60
#